data_AF-A0A2E6RGA3-F1
#
_entry.id   AF-A0A2E6RGA3-F1
#
_cell.length_a   1.000
_cell.length_b   1.000
_cell.length_c   1.000
_cell.angle_alpha   90.00
_cell.angle_beta   90.00
_cell.angle_gamma   90.00
#
_symmetry.space_group_name_H-M   'P 1'
#
loop_
_entity.id
_entity.type
_entity.pdbx_description
1 polymer ?
#
loop_
_entity_poly.entity_id
_entity_poly.type
_entity_poly.pdbx_seq_one_letter_code
_entity_poly.pdbx_strand_id
1 'polypeptide(L)'
;MTCTTSAHRFHGALALAFSVALLAGCGNDEPAEQETAASDSPQMIQREAPRRTAVVEPQPEATNDFLVVPKLEGELEQDGLGLETIIDASSKDAYAESLRWISQDVSADQYKRLEQSLRYIKAFDSNVLGSEKRFLETVDGKTGQELIDRASKLIAERR
;
A
#
# COMPACT_ATOMS: atom_id res chain seq x y z
N MET A 1 -23.28 31.67 -44.44
CA MET A 1 -22.50 32.82 -43.93
C MET A 1 -23.34 33.52 -42.88
N THR A 2 -22.99 33.35 -41.60
CA THR A 2 -23.09 34.35 -40.50
C THR A 2 -22.49 33.69 -39.25
N CYS A 3 -21.29 34.13 -38.89
CA CYS A 3 -20.65 33.91 -37.61
C CYS A 3 -21.36 34.70 -36.50
N THR A 4 -21.32 34.22 -35.25
CA THR A 4 -20.84 35.01 -34.10
C THR A 4 -20.66 34.13 -32.85
N THR A 5 -19.41 34.05 -32.42
CA THR A 5 -18.88 33.61 -31.13
C THR A 5 -19.35 34.51 -29.99
N SER A 6 -19.66 33.95 -28.81
CA SER A 6 -19.63 34.71 -27.56
C SER A 6 -18.79 33.98 -26.52
N ALA A 7 -17.69 34.62 -26.15
CA ALA A 7 -16.74 34.22 -25.13
C ALA A 7 -17.08 34.95 -23.83
N HIS A 8 -17.17 34.21 -22.72
CA HIS A 8 -17.02 34.81 -21.39
C HIS A 8 -15.80 34.20 -20.70
N ARG A 9 -14.71 34.97 -20.76
CA ARG A 9 -13.54 34.83 -19.90
C ARG A 9 -13.93 35.33 -18.50
N PHE A 10 -13.88 34.47 -17.48
CA PHE A 10 -13.79 34.94 -16.10
C PHE A 10 -12.39 34.64 -15.57
N HIS A 11 -11.65 35.74 -15.39
CA HIS A 11 -10.40 35.82 -14.65
C HIS A 11 -10.71 35.65 -13.16
N GLY A 12 -9.84 34.93 -12.45
CA GLY A 12 -9.94 34.79 -11.00
C GLY A 12 -8.73 34.09 -10.41
N ALA A 13 -7.53 34.59 -10.71
CA ALA A 13 -6.34 34.24 -9.95
C ALA A 13 -6.43 34.89 -8.56
N LEU A 14 -6.46 34.08 -7.50
CA LEU A 14 -6.15 34.55 -6.14
C LEU A 14 -5.28 33.49 -5.46
N ALA A 15 -3.97 33.68 -5.61
CA ALA A 15 -2.97 33.03 -4.78
C ALA A 15 -2.96 33.72 -3.41
N LEU A 16 -3.00 32.96 -2.33
CA LEU A 16 -2.71 33.47 -1.00
C LEU A 16 -1.89 32.44 -0.21
N ALA A 17 -0.61 32.78 -0.07
CA ALA A 17 0.40 32.09 0.70
C ALA A 17 0.19 32.33 2.21
N PHE A 18 0.45 31.32 3.05
CA PHE A 18 0.70 31.55 4.48
C PHE A 18 1.72 30.56 5.04
N SER A 19 2.95 31.09 5.16
CA SER A 19 3.92 30.99 6.26
C SER A 19 4.25 29.66 6.94
N VAL A 20 5.51 29.27 6.74
CA VAL A 20 6.34 28.34 7.51
C VAL A 20 6.64 28.90 8.91
N ALA A 21 6.46 28.09 9.95
CA ALA A 21 7.01 28.32 11.28
C ALA A 21 8.01 27.19 11.61
N LEU A 22 9.30 27.46 11.43
CA LEU A 22 10.40 26.64 11.93
C LEU A 22 10.62 27.01 13.40
N LEU A 23 10.33 26.09 14.32
CA LEU A 23 10.81 26.20 15.69
C LEU A 23 12.22 25.61 15.78
N ALA A 24 13.18 26.53 15.90
CA ALA A 24 14.54 26.27 16.32
C ALA A 24 14.55 25.81 17.79
N GLY A 25 15.07 24.61 18.05
CA GLY A 25 15.52 24.17 19.37
C GLY A 25 17.03 23.98 19.32
N CYS A 26 17.76 25.03 19.68
CA CYS A 26 19.22 25.04 19.79
C CYS A 26 19.67 24.73 21.23
N GLY A 27 20.75 23.96 21.32
CA GLY A 27 21.77 24.05 22.37
C GLY A 27 21.43 23.34 23.66
N ASN A 28 22.37 22.84 24.45
CA ASN A 28 23.84 22.81 24.50
C ASN A 28 24.06 22.00 25.80
N ASP A 29 24.97 21.04 26.01
CA ASP A 29 26.43 21.14 26.10
C ASP A 29 26.82 19.84 26.86
N GLU A 30 27.69 19.00 26.31
CA GLU A 30 28.55 18.08 27.08
C GLU A 30 29.75 18.87 27.65
N PRO A 31 30.69 18.36 28.48
CA PRO A 31 30.75 17.14 29.31
C PRO A 31 31.29 17.45 30.75
N ALA A 32 31.36 16.44 31.64
CA ALA A 32 32.40 16.40 32.68
C ALA A 32 32.55 14.97 33.25
N GLU A 33 33.67 14.33 32.92
CA GLU A 33 34.23 13.22 33.69
C GLU A 33 34.68 13.71 35.07
N GLN A 34 34.31 13.00 36.13
CA GLN A 34 35.07 12.96 37.38
C GLN A 34 34.99 11.56 37.99
N GLU A 35 36.12 10.86 37.89
CA GLU A 35 36.47 9.66 38.62
C GLU A 35 36.68 9.99 40.11
N THR A 36 36.15 9.16 41.03
CA THR A 36 36.87 8.54 42.18
C THR A 36 35.93 8.12 43.33
N ALA A 37 36.19 6.91 43.84
CA ALA A 37 35.89 6.35 45.17
C ALA A 37 34.52 5.70 45.46
N ALA A 38 34.50 4.39 45.24
CA ALA A 38 34.12 3.33 46.19
C ALA A 38 32.97 3.55 47.19
N SER A 39 31.88 2.80 47.00
CA SER A 39 31.21 2.11 48.12
C SER A 39 30.48 0.87 47.65
N ASP A 40 30.95 -0.24 48.22
CA ASP A 40 30.26 -1.48 48.57
C ASP A 40 28.78 -1.58 48.18
N SER A 41 28.48 -2.54 47.30
CA SER A 41 27.12 -3.01 47.05
C SER A 41 27.16 -4.50 46.73
N PRO A 42 26.33 -5.32 47.38
CA PRO A 42 26.38 -6.77 47.27
C PRO A 42 26.04 -7.20 45.83
N GLN A 43 26.88 -8.07 45.25
CA GLN A 43 26.61 -8.68 43.95
C GLN A 43 25.35 -9.56 44.06
N MET A 44 24.20 -9.00 43.69
CA MET A 44 23.07 -9.83 43.26
C MET A 44 23.51 -10.53 41.98
N ILE A 45 23.61 -11.85 42.03
CA ILE A 45 23.68 -12.70 40.85
C ILE A 45 22.38 -12.44 40.07
N GLN A 46 22.46 -11.59 39.05
CA GLN A 46 21.37 -11.33 38.13
C GLN A 46 21.17 -12.62 37.32
N ARG A 47 20.20 -13.43 37.72
CA ARG A 47 19.72 -14.54 36.89
C ARG A 47 19.19 -13.93 35.60
N GLU A 48 19.96 -14.06 34.53
CA GLU A 48 19.51 -13.72 33.19
C GLU A 48 18.27 -14.57 32.89
N ALA A 49 17.12 -13.90 32.73
CA ALA A 49 15.90 -14.57 32.32
C ALA A 49 16.16 -15.22 30.96
N PRO A 50 15.74 -16.48 30.73
CA PRO A 50 15.93 -17.13 29.44
C PRO A 50 15.33 -16.23 28.36
N ARG A 51 16.19 -15.68 27.48
CA ARG A 51 15.71 -14.99 26.29
C ARG A 51 14.95 -16.03 25.49
N ARG A 52 13.62 -15.92 25.52
CA ARG A 52 12.76 -16.61 24.58
C ARG A 52 13.20 -16.13 23.21
N THR A 53 13.99 -16.92 22.51
CA THR A 53 14.06 -16.83 21.05
C THR A 53 12.60 -16.93 20.63
N ALA A 54 11.99 -15.81 20.25
CA ALA A 54 10.74 -15.85 19.54
C ALA A 54 11.09 -16.59 18.26
N VAL A 55 10.92 -17.91 18.27
CA VAL A 55 10.69 -18.66 17.06
C VAL A 55 9.48 -17.97 16.46
N VAL A 56 9.73 -17.12 15.47
CA VAL A 56 8.69 -16.69 14.55
C VAL A 56 8.26 -17.99 13.90
N GLU A 57 7.28 -18.65 14.51
CA GLU A 57 6.54 -19.69 13.86
C GLU A 57 6.10 -19.09 12.53
N PRO A 58 6.47 -19.67 11.37
CA PRO A 58 5.91 -19.20 10.12
C PRO A 58 4.40 -19.28 10.30
N GLN A 59 3.73 -18.11 10.33
CA GLN A 59 2.29 -18.09 10.34
C GLN A 59 1.85 -19.04 9.22
N PRO A 60 0.96 -20.01 9.50
CA PRO A 60 0.49 -20.89 8.46
C PRO A 60 0.00 -19.99 7.34
N GLU A 61 0.62 -20.10 6.16
CA GLU A 61 0.18 -19.37 4.99
C GLU A 61 -1.28 -19.79 4.82
N ALA A 62 -2.21 -18.92 5.20
CA ALA A 62 -3.62 -19.17 5.04
C ALA A 62 -3.78 -19.53 3.57
N THR A 63 -4.09 -20.80 3.31
CA THR A 63 -3.90 -21.42 2.00
C THR A 63 -4.61 -20.53 0.98
N ASN A 64 -3.81 -19.78 0.23
CA ASN A 64 -4.29 -18.66 -0.56
C ASN A 64 -4.82 -19.16 -1.91
N ASP A 65 -5.47 -20.32 -1.94
CA ASP A 65 -5.71 -21.17 -3.11
C ASP A 65 -6.50 -20.51 -4.26
N PHE A 66 -7.09 -19.34 -3.99
CA PHE A 66 -7.93 -18.59 -4.92
C PHE A 66 -7.25 -17.36 -5.53
N LEU A 67 -6.16 -16.84 -4.94
CA LEU A 67 -5.42 -15.72 -5.54
C LEU A 67 -4.39 -16.27 -6.53
N VAL A 68 -4.80 -16.41 -7.79
CA VAL A 68 -3.84 -16.57 -8.89
C VAL A 68 -3.41 -15.18 -9.29
N VAL A 69 -2.28 -14.74 -8.73
CA VAL A 69 -1.62 -13.53 -9.18
C VAL A 69 -0.41 -14.00 -10.00
N PRO A 70 -0.44 -13.84 -11.33
CA PRO A 70 0.67 -14.25 -12.17
C PRO A 70 1.91 -13.42 -11.82
N LYS A 71 3.08 -14.03 -11.99
CA LYS A 71 4.36 -13.32 -11.89
C LYS A 71 4.40 -12.26 -13.00
N LEU A 72 5.07 -11.13 -12.73
CA LEU A 72 5.34 -10.11 -13.74
C LEU A 72 6.01 -10.74 -14.97
N GLU A 73 5.44 -10.50 -16.15
CA GLU A 73 5.98 -10.92 -17.43
C GLU A 73 6.16 -9.67 -18.30
N GLY A 74 7.39 -9.16 -18.38
CA GLY A 74 7.66 -7.87 -18.99
C GLY A 74 7.51 -6.75 -17.97
N GLU A 75 8.54 -5.91 -17.86
CA GLU A 75 8.53 -4.74 -16.97
C GLU A 75 8.71 -3.52 -17.86
N LEU A 76 7.73 -2.62 -17.85
CA LEU A 76 7.94 -1.29 -18.42
C LEU A 76 8.83 -0.50 -17.45
N GLU A 77 9.82 0.21 -18.00
CA GLU A 77 10.65 1.14 -17.21
C GLU A 77 9.85 2.35 -16.69
N GLN A 78 8.69 2.63 -17.30
CA GLN A 78 7.81 3.74 -16.98
C GLN A 78 6.37 3.25 -16.79
N ASP A 79 5.59 4.02 -16.04
CA ASP A 79 4.17 3.73 -15.81
C ASP A 79 3.41 3.66 -17.15
N GLY A 80 2.69 2.55 -17.35
CA GLY A 80 1.89 2.27 -18.54
C GLY A 80 0.38 2.45 -18.29
N LEU A 81 -0.43 2.08 -19.29
CA LEU A 81 -1.89 2.20 -19.25
C LEU A 81 -2.58 0.90 -18.78
N GLY A 82 -1.82 -0.14 -18.42
CA GLY A 82 -2.39 -1.43 -18.08
C GLY A 82 -3.37 -1.38 -16.90
N LEU A 83 -3.21 -0.46 -15.94
CA LEU A 83 -4.16 -0.29 -14.83
C LEU A 83 -5.55 0.22 -15.26
N GLU A 84 -5.69 0.82 -16.45
CA GLU A 84 -6.97 1.24 -17.04
C GLU A 84 -7.67 0.09 -17.79
N THR A 85 -6.99 -1.04 -17.97
CA THR A 85 -7.57 -2.23 -18.60
C THR A 85 -8.61 -2.85 -17.67
N ILE A 86 -9.76 -3.21 -18.23
CA ILE A 86 -10.84 -3.90 -17.53
C ILE A 86 -10.41 -5.35 -17.25
N ILE A 87 -10.59 -5.80 -16.02
CA ILE A 87 -10.35 -7.17 -15.61
C ILE A 87 -11.62 -7.99 -15.86
N ASP A 88 -11.50 -9.00 -16.73
CA ASP A 88 -12.51 -10.06 -16.88
C ASP A 88 -12.27 -11.10 -15.78
N ALA A 89 -13.22 -11.22 -14.86
CA ALA A 89 -13.20 -12.24 -13.81
C ALA A 89 -14.45 -13.14 -13.87
N SER A 90 -15.02 -13.31 -15.06
CA SER A 90 -16.11 -14.26 -15.33
C SER A 90 -15.75 -15.71 -14.96
N SER A 91 -14.45 -16.02 -14.95
CA SER A 91 -13.87 -17.27 -14.45
C SER A 91 -12.48 -17.01 -13.85
N LYS A 92 -11.96 -17.99 -13.11
CA LYS A 92 -10.60 -17.92 -12.53
C LYS A 92 -9.51 -17.81 -13.63
N ASP A 93 -9.71 -18.52 -14.74
CA ASP A 93 -8.76 -18.50 -15.86
C ASP A 93 -8.80 -17.16 -16.60
N ALA A 94 -10.00 -16.61 -16.83
CA ALA A 94 -10.15 -15.27 -17.41
C ALA A 94 -9.52 -14.18 -16.53
N TYR A 95 -9.68 -14.30 -15.21
CA TYR A 95 -9.06 -13.40 -14.24
C TYR A 95 -7.53 -13.47 -14.30
N ALA A 96 -6.96 -14.68 -14.28
CA ALA A 96 -5.51 -14.86 -14.36
C ALA A 96 -4.94 -14.32 -15.68
N GLU A 97 -5.65 -14.57 -16.79
CA GLU A 97 -5.27 -14.07 -18.11
C GLU A 97 -5.35 -12.54 -18.18
N SER A 98 -6.41 -11.93 -17.65
CA SER A 98 -6.54 -10.46 -17.57
C SER A 98 -5.38 -9.84 -16.78
N LEU A 99 -5.01 -10.43 -15.64
CA LEU A 99 -3.85 -9.96 -14.87
C LEU A 99 -2.53 -10.12 -15.62
N ARG A 100 -2.38 -11.17 -16.44
CA ARG A 100 -1.21 -11.37 -17.31
C ARG A 100 -1.12 -10.30 -18.39
N TRP A 101 -2.24 -9.88 -18.99
CA TRP A 101 -2.24 -8.77 -19.94
C TRP A 101 -1.88 -7.44 -19.26
N ILE A 102 -2.45 -7.20 -18.08
CA ILE A 102 -2.14 -5.99 -17.30
C ILE A 102 -0.66 -5.95 -16.95
N SER A 103 -0.06 -7.08 -16.50
CA SER A 103 1.34 -7.12 -16.08
C SER A 103 2.32 -6.75 -17.19
N GLN A 104 1.94 -6.95 -18.45
CA GLN A 104 2.75 -6.60 -19.63
C GLN A 104 2.76 -5.10 -19.95
N ASP A 105 1.78 -4.34 -19.45
CA ASP A 105 1.58 -2.92 -19.80
C ASP A 105 1.60 -1.99 -18.57
N VAL A 106 2.28 -2.41 -17.50
CA VAL A 106 2.47 -1.62 -16.29
C VAL A 106 3.92 -1.65 -15.82
N SER A 107 4.30 -0.68 -15.00
CA SER A 107 5.56 -0.75 -14.25
C SER A 107 5.46 -1.79 -13.11
N ALA A 108 6.61 -2.26 -12.64
CA ALA A 108 6.68 -3.18 -11.50
C ALA A 108 6.00 -2.61 -10.24
N ASP A 109 6.14 -1.31 -10.01
CA ASP A 109 5.51 -0.63 -8.87
C ASP A 109 3.99 -0.53 -9.03
N GLN A 110 3.48 -0.22 -10.23
CA GLN A 110 2.04 -0.22 -10.51
C GLN A 110 1.43 -1.61 -10.26
N TYR A 111 2.06 -2.66 -10.80
CA TYR A 111 1.56 -4.02 -10.63
C TYR A 111 1.58 -4.43 -9.15
N LYS A 112 2.67 -4.17 -8.44
CA LYS A 112 2.78 -4.46 -7.01
C LYS A 112 1.67 -3.78 -6.20
N ARG A 113 1.32 -2.53 -6.51
CA ARG A 113 0.19 -1.83 -5.89
C ARG A 113 -1.14 -2.53 -6.15
N LEU A 114 -1.37 -2.99 -7.39
CA LEU A 114 -2.56 -3.76 -7.75
C LEU A 114 -2.61 -5.09 -6.97
N GLU A 115 -1.52 -5.87 -6.94
CA GLU A 115 -1.46 -7.13 -6.21
C GLU A 115 -1.78 -6.97 -4.71
N GLN A 116 -1.18 -5.95 -4.09
CA GLN A 116 -1.41 -5.64 -2.68
C GLN A 116 -2.87 -5.27 -2.41
N SER A 117 -3.48 -4.51 -3.34
CA SER A 117 -4.88 -4.11 -3.26
C SER A 117 -5.83 -5.30 -3.36
N LEU A 118 -5.59 -6.21 -4.32
CA LEU A 118 -6.35 -7.45 -4.48
C LEU A 118 -6.25 -8.34 -3.23
N ARG A 119 -5.05 -8.49 -2.67
CA ARG A 119 -4.82 -9.23 -1.42
C ARG A 119 -5.59 -8.59 -0.26
N TYR A 120 -5.58 -7.26 -0.17
CA TYR A 120 -6.29 -6.54 0.87
C TYR A 120 -7.80 -6.74 0.77
N ILE A 121 -8.37 -6.56 -0.43
CA ILE A 121 -9.81 -6.78 -0.68
C ILE A 121 -10.21 -8.20 -0.27
N LYS A 122 -9.48 -9.23 -0.71
CA LYS A 122 -9.77 -10.61 -0.33
C LYS A 122 -9.78 -10.83 1.19
N ALA A 123 -8.80 -10.24 1.88
CA ALA A 123 -8.62 -10.46 3.31
C ALA A 123 -9.60 -9.66 4.19
N PHE A 124 -10.07 -8.51 3.70
CA PHE A 124 -10.68 -7.50 4.56
C PHE A 124 -12.01 -6.93 4.09
N ASP A 125 -12.41 -7.16 2.83
CA ASP A 125 -13.74 -6.81 2.37
C ASP A 125 -14.76 -7.82 2.89
N SER A 126 -15.68 -7.35 3.73
CA SER A 126 -16.72 -8.19 4.34
C SER A 126 -17.66 -8.83 3.31
N ASN A 127 -17.81 -8.23 2.12
CA ASN A 127 -18.66 -8.78 1.06
C ASN A 127 -18.02 -9.98 0.35
N VAL A 128 -16.72 -10.16 0.53
CA VAL A 128 -15.88 -11.11 -0.21
C VAL A 128 -15.31 -12.21 0.68
N LEU A 129 -15.21 -11.96 1.98
CA LEU A 129 -14.53 -12.81 2.95
C LEU A 129 -14.93 -14.30 2.83
N GLY A 130 -13.94 -15.15 2.57
CA GLY A 130 -14.12 -16.61 2.49
C GLY A 130 -14.85 -17.12 1.24
N SER A 131 -15.13 -16.28 0.25
CA SER A 131 -15.82 -16.71 -0.99
C SER A 131 -15.08 -16.27 -2.25
N GLU A 132 -14.47 -17.23 -2.95
CA GLU A 132 -13.85 -17.01 -4.27
C GLU A 132 -14.86 -16.45 -5.27
N LYS A 133 -16.07 -17.01 -5.31
CA LYS A 133 -17.13 -16.53 -6.20
C LYS A 133 -17.42 -15.03 -5.97
N ARG A 134 -17.59 -14.62 -4.71
CA ARG A 134 -17.84 -13.20 -4.37
C ARG A 134 -16.65 -12.31 -4.69
N PHE A 135 -15.43 -12.84 -4.55
CA PHE A 135 -14.21 -12.13 -4.94
C PHE A 135 -14.20 -11.85 -6.43
N LEU A 136 -14.39 -12.89 -7.26
CA LEU A 136 -14.43 -12.76 -8.71
C LEU A 136 -15.56 -11.82 -9.16
N GLU A 137 -16.78 -11.96 -8.61
CA GLU A 137 -17.89 -11.02 -8.86
C GLU A 137 -17.58 -9.57 -8.48
N THR A 138 -16.76 -9.36 -7.45
CA THR A 138 -16.35 -8.02 -7.00
C THR A 138 -15.30 -7.39 -7.90
N VAL A 139 -14.45 -8.22 -8.50
CA VAL A 139 -13.34 -7.81 -9.37
C VAL A 139 -13.80 -7.66 -10.82
N ASP A 140 -14.75 -8.47 -11.26
CA ASP A 140 -15.22 -8.52 -12.64
C ASP A 140 -15.72 -7.15 -13.14
N GLY A 141 -15.28 -6.78 -14.33
CA GLY A 141 -15.64 -5.52 -14.97
C GLY A 141 -14.97 -4.28 -14.36
N LYS A 142 -14.02 -4.43 -13.43
CA LYS A 142 -13.28 -3.31 -12.85
C LYS A 142 -11.91 -3.12 -13.48
N THR A 143 -11.44 -1.89 -13.50
CA THR A 143 -10.04 -1.63 -13.84
C THR A 143 -9.11 -1.90 -12.66
N GLY A 144 -7.82 -2.06 -12.94
CA GLY A 144 -6.80 -2.17 -11.89
C GLY A 144 -6.80 -0.94 -10.96
N GLN A 145 -6.99 0.25 -11.52
CA GLN A 145 -7.06 1.49 -10.75
C GLN A 145 -8.29 1.52 -9.81
N GLU A 146 -9.46 1.09 -10.27
CA GLU A 146 -10.66 1.03 -9.42
C GLU A 146 -10.50 0.08 -8.23
N LEU A 147 -9.74 -1.00 -8.39
CA LEU A 147 -9.45 -1.96 -7.31
C LEU A 147 -8.46 -1.39 -6.30
N ILE A 148 -7.44 -0.64 -6.76
CA ILE A 148 -6.53 0.10 -5.89
C ILE A 148 -7.31 1.13 -5.06
N ASP A 149 -8.22 1.87 -5.71
CA ASP A 149 -9.06 2.86 -5.05
C ASP A 149 -10.00 2.21 -4.03
N ARG A 150 -10.59 1.05 -4.35
CA ARG A 150 -11.43 0.29 -3.42
C ARG A 150 -10.64 -0.16 -2.20
N ALA A 151 -9.45 -0.73 -2.38
CA ALA A 151 -8.59 -1.14 -1.27
C ALA A 151 -8.24 0.06 -0.38
N SER A 152 -7.91 1.21 -0.99
CA SER A 152 -7.63 2.45 -0.28
C SER A 152 -8.81 2.93 0.57
N LYS A 153 -10.04 2.83 0.05
CA LYS A 153 -11.27 3.14 0.81
C LYS A 153 -11.44 2.20 2.00
N LEU A 154 -11.30 0.89 1.80
CA LEU A 154 -11.38 -0.10 2.88
C LEU A 154 -10.34 0.14 3.99
N ILE A 155 -9.13 0.58 3.62
CA ILE A 155 -8.09 0.96 4.58
C ILE A 155 -8.51 2.20 5.37
N ALA A 156 -9.05 3.22 4.70
CA ALA A 156 -9.48 4.46 5.33
C ALA A 156 -10.65 4.26 6.29
N GLU A 157 -11.62 3.42 5.94
CA GLU A 157 -12.79 3.10 6.78
C GLU A 157 -12.42 2.40 8.10
N ARG A 158 -11.22 1.82 8.19
CA ARG A 158 -10.73 1.09 9.37
C ARG A 158 -9.85 1.95 10.29
N ARG A 159 -9.36 3.09 9.82
CA ARG A 159 -8.52 4.00 10.62
C ARG A 159 -9.36 4.95 11.46
#